data_AF-A0A933VDI6-F1
#
_entry.id   AF-A0A933VDI6-F1
#
_cell.length_a   1.000
_cell.length_b   1.000
_cell.length_c   1.000
_cell.angle_alpha   90.00
_cell.angle_beta   90.00
_cell.angle_gamma   90.00
#
_symmetry.space_group_name_H-M   'P 1'
#
loop_
_entity.id
_entity.type
_entity.pdbx_description
1 polymer ?
#
loop_
_entity_poly.entity_id
_entity_poly.type
_entity_poly.pdbx_seq_one_letter_code
_entity_poly.pdbx_strand_id
1 'polypeptide(L)'
;MADVPVTVILPAGGSRTAEVPDDVPVRELLPELTSSLQLPTTGPDGRPMNYRVDSKALGRELREDETLTAAGVPQNDRLMLTADVTAG
;
A
#
# COMPACT_ATOMS: atom_id res chain seq x y z
N MET A 1 -9.44 15.01 -5.41
CA MET A 1 -9.85 13.63 -5.65
C MET A 1 -9.69 13.27 -7.10
N ALA A 2 -8.51 12.73 -7.43
CA ALA A 2 -8.30 12.01 -8.67
C ALA A 2 -7.87 10.59 -8.31
N ASP A 3 -8.52 9.60 -8.92
CA ASP A 3 -8.03 8.24 -8.79
C ASP A 3 -6.82 8.07 -9.70
N VAL A 4 -5.74 7.54 -9.14
CA VAL A 4 -4.49 7.31 -9.86
C VAL A 4 -4.37 5.81 -10.13
N PRO A 5 -4.18 5.39 -11.39
CA PRO A 5 -3.90 4.00 -11.69
C PRO A 5 -2.52 3.64 -11.15
N VAL A 6 -2.44 2.55 -10.40
CA VAL A 6 -1.19 2.01 -9.86
C VAL A 6 -1.11 0.50 -10.07
N THR A 7 0.11 -0.03 -10.08
CA THR A 7 0.35 -1.47 -10.02
C THR A 7 0.80 -1.85 -8.61
N VAL A 8 -0.04 -2.57 -7.88
CA VAL A 8 0.28 -3.06 -6.54
C VAL A 8 1.03 -4.39 -6.64
N ILE A 9 2.26 -4.44 -6.13
CA ILE A 9 3.05 -5.66 -5.99
C ILE A 9 2.73 -6.28 -4.63
N LEU A 10 2.29 -7.54 -4.63
CA LEU A 10 1.81 -8.21 -3.43
C LEU A 10 2.97 -8.85 -2.66
N PRO A 11 2.89 -8.95 -1.32
CA PRO A 11 3.94 -9.56 -0.50
C PRO A 11 4.20 -11.04 -0.83
N ALA A 12 3.14 -11.78 -1.19
CA ALA A 12 3.21 -13.19 -1.58
C ALA A 12 3.72 -13.40 -3.02
N GLY A 13 4.04 -12.33 -3.74
CA GLY A 13 4.38 -12.35 -5.16
C GLY A 13 3.21 -12.00 -6.07
N GLY A 14 3.52 -11.68 -7.33
CA GLY A 14 2.55 -11.19 -8.31
C GLY A 14 2.24 -9.70 -8.18
N SER A 15 1.38 -9.21 -9.07
CA SER A 15 0.94 -7.82 -9.08
C SER A 15 -0.49 -7.67 -9.59
N ARG A 16 -1.19 -6.64 -9.13
CA ARG A 16 -2.54 -6.27 -9.55
C ARG A 16 -2.61 -4.78 -9.85
N THR A 17 -3.37 -4.40 -10.87
CA THR A 17 -3.67 -2.99 -11.13
C THR A 17 -4.85 -2.54 -10.27
N ALA A 18 -4.79 -1.34 -9.73
CA ALA A 18 -5.86 -0.72 -8.96
C ALA A 18 -5.94 0.78 -9.26
N GLU A 19 -7.14 1.34 -9.16
CA GLU A 19 -7.35 2.78 -9.11
C GLU A 19 -7.46 3.18 -7.64
N VAL A 20 -6.66 4.16 -7.24
CA VAL A 20 -6.45 4.50 -5.84
C VAL A 20 -6.54 6.01 -5.67
N PRO A 21 -7.32 6.52 -4.69
CA PRO A 21 -7.45 7.96 -4.47
C PRO A 21 -6.10 8.56 -4.06
N ASP A 22 -5.75 9.69 -4.67
CA ASP A 22 -4.45 10.31 -4.49
C ASP A 22 -4.35 11.26 -3.28
N ASP A 23 -5.49 11.66 -2.74
CA ASP A 23 -5.66 12.64 -1.66
C ASP A 23 -6.00 12.02 -0.30
N VAL A 24 -6.06 10.70 -0.20
CA VAL A 24 -6.27 9.98 1.07
C VAL A 24 -4.92 9.68 1.74
N PRO A 25 -4.77 9.92 3.06
CA PRO A 25 -3.57 9.56 3.80
C PRO A 25 -3.30 8.05 3.75
N VAL A 26 -2.03 7.65 3.63
CA VAL A 26 -1.61 6.24 3.52
C VAL A 26 -2.18 5.36 4.64
N ARG A 27 -2.26 5.86 5.87
CA ARG A 27 -2.83 5.13 7.03
C ARG A 27 -4.30 4.76 6.87
N GLU A 28 -5.06 5.55 6.12
CA GLU A 28 -6.48 5.32 5.82
C GLU A 28 -6.63 4.53 4.52
N LEU A 29 -5.70 4.70 3.59
CA LEU A 29 -5.65 4.01 2.32
C LEU A 29 -5.32 2.51 2.46
N LEU A 30 -4.37 2.17 3.31
CA LEU A 30 -3.85 0.80 3.45
C LEU A 30 -4.92 -0.22 3.91
N PRO A 31 -5.75 0.06 4.94
CA PRO A 31 -6.84 -0.85 5.33
C PRO A 31 -7.81 -1.13 4.18
N GLU A 32 -8.21 -0.11 3.43
CA GLU A 32 -9.12 -0.26 2.29
C GLU A 32 -8.46 -1.04 1.15
N LEU A 33 -7.20 -0.73 0.83
CA LEU A 33 -6.45 -1.41 -0.21
C LEU A 33 -6.22 -2.89 0.13
N THR A 34 -5.84 -3.20 1.37
CA THR A 34 -5.61 -4.59 1.81
C THR A 34 -6.90 -5.40 1.82
N SER A 35 -8.02 -4.80 2.21
CA SER A 35 -9.35 -5.41 2.15
C SER A 35 -9.78 -5.70 0.71
N SER A 36 -9.70 -4.71 -0.18
CA SER A 36 -10.01 -4.84 -1.61
C SER A 36 -9.15 -5.91 -2.30
N LEU A 37 -7.87 -5.97 -1.94
CA LEU A 37 -6.92 -6.96 -2.43
C LEU A 37 -7.02 -8.31 -1.71
N GLN A 38 -7.92 -8.48 -0.73
CA GLN A 38 -8.08 -9.72 0.05
C GLN A 38 -6.77 -10.20 0.67
N LEU A 39 -5.96 -9.27 1.17
CA LEU A 39 -4.71 -9.58 1.86
C LEU A 39 -4.98 -10.03 3.30
N PRO A 40 -4.14 -10.93 3.86
CA PRO A 40 -4.30 -11.36 5.25
C PRO A 40 -4.23 -10.19 6.23
N THR A 41 -5.27 -9.97 7.02
CA THR A 41 -5.28 -8.92 8.06
C THR A 41 -4.84 -9.45 9.43
N THR A 42 -4.61 -10.75 9.55
CA THR A 42 -4.18 -11.42 10.77
C THR A 42 -2.99 -12.32 10.46
N GLY A 43 -1.93 -12.20 11.26
CA GLY A 43 -0.73 -13.02 11.17
C GLY A 43 -0.95 -14.46 11.63
N PRO A 44 0.02 -15.35 11.38
CA PRO A 44 -0.05 -16.76 11.81
C PRO A 44 -0.07 -16.92 13.34
N ASP A 45 0.33 -15.89 14.08
CA ASP A 45 0.29 -15.80 15.55
C ASP A 45 -1.05 -15.27 16.09
N GLY A 46 -2.01 -14.97 15.22
CA GLY A 46 -3.31 -14.42 15.58
C GLY A 46 -3.32 -12.91 15.87
N ARG A 47 -2.20 -12.20 15.65
CA ARG A 47 -2.13 -10.74 15.84
C ARG A 47 -2.53 -9.99 14.57
N PRO A 48 -3.02 -8.74 14.68
CA PRO A 48 -3.24 -7.89 13.51
C PRO A 48 -1.95 -7.74 12.71
N MET A 49 -2.05 -7.89 11.39
CA MET A 49 -0.92 -7.70 10.49
C MET A 49 -0.95 -6.29 9.91
N ASN A 50 0.16 -5.56 10.06
CA ASN A 50 0.32 -4.25 9.45
C ASN A 50 0.97 -4.38 8.07
N TYR A 51 0.74 -3.38 7.24
CA TYR A 51 1.34 -3.29 5.92
C TYR A 51 2.04 -1.94 5.76
N ARG A 52 3.17 -1.94 5.07
CA ARG A 52 3.84 -0.75 4.57
C ARG A 52 3.76 -0.72 3.06
N VAL A 53 3.89 0.48 2.49
CA VAL A 53 3.88 0.68 1.05
C VAL A 53 5.11 1.46 0.59
N ASP A 54 5.86 0.86 -0.34
CA ASP A 54 7.00 1.47 -0.99
C ASP A 54 6.65 1.87 -2.42
N SER A 55 6.92 3.12 -2.78
CA SER A 55 6.87 3.56 -4.18
C SER A 55 8.17 3.18 -4.89
N LYS A 56 8.06 2.40 -5.98
CA LYS A 56 9.25 2.08 -6.79
C LYS A 56 9.76 3.28 -7.57
N ALA A 57 8.89 4.17 -8.04
CA ALA A 57 9.33 5.40 -8.70
C ALA A 57 10.07 6.36 -7.76
N LEU A 58 9.61 6.49 -6.50
CA LEU A 58 10.25 7.36 -5.51
C LEU A 58 11.45 6.70 -4.82
N GLY A 59 11.54 5.36 -4.87
CA GLY A 59 12.61 4.60 -4.23
C GLY A 59 12.59 4.63 -2.70
N ARG A 60 11.41 4.86 -2.10
CA ARG A 60 11.22 4.96 -0.65
C ARG A 60 9.84 4.49 -0.20
N GLU A 61 9.74 4.20 1.09
CA GLU A 61 8.48 4.02 1.79
C GLU A 61 7.66 5.34 1.82
N LEU A 62 6.34 5.22 1.67
CA LEU A 62 5.41 6.34 1.90
C LEU A 62 5.03 6.39 3.38
N ARG A 63 5.03 7.59 3.96
CA ARG A 63 4.68 7.77 5.37
C ARG A 63 3.17 7.73 5.56
N GLU A 64 2.75 7.28 6.73
CA GLU A 64 1.35 7.12 7.12
C GLU A 64 0.48 8.37 6.95
N ASP A 65 1.06 9.56 7.18
CA ASP A 65 0.38 10.86 7.06
C ASP A 65 0.53 11.51 5.67
N GLU A 66 1.28 10.91 4.74
CA GLU A 66 1.37 11.38 3.36
C GLU A 66 0.18 10.88 2.54
N THR A 67 -0.22 11.65 1.52
CA THR A 67 -1.09 11.17 0.42
C THR A 67 -0.22 10.85 -0.80
N LEU A 68 -0.76 10.12 -1.79
CA LEU A 68 -0.01 9.83 -3.02
C LEU A 68 0.38 11.12 -3.76
N THR A 69 -0.54 12.09 -3.83
CA THR A 69 -0.27 13.42 -4.43
C THR A 69 0.82 14.16 -3.67
N ALA A 70 0.74 14.22 -2.34
CA ALA A 70 1.69 14.95 -1.50
C ALA A 70 3.11 14.34 -1.57
N ALA A 71 3.19 13.01 -1.67
CA ALA A 71 4.45 12.30 -1.85
C ALA A 71 5.02 12.40 -3.28
N GLY A 72 4.21 12.83 -4.26
CA GLY A 72 4.60 12.93 -5.66
C GLY A 72 4.61 11.59 -6.39
N VAL A 73 3.75 10.65 -6.00
CA VAL A 73 3.63 9.34 -6.65
C VAL A 73 3.07 9.52 -8.08
N PRO A 74 3.78 9.08 -9.13
CA PRO A 74 3.33 9.25 -10.50
C PRO A 74 2.23 8.25 -10.87
N GLN A 75 1.45 8.57 -11.91
CA GLN A 75 0.52 7.62 -12.50
C GLN A 75 1.25 6.38 -13.01
N ASN A 76 0.63 5.22 -12.86
CA ASN A 76 1.15 3.89 -13.19
C ASN A 76 2.38 3.46 -12.38
N ASP A 77 2.66 4.11 -11.24
CA ASP A 77 3.72 3.66 -10.34
C ASP A 77 3.45 2.24 -9.83
N ARG A 78 4.54 1.58 -9.44
CA ARG A 78 4.52 0.27 -8.81
C ARG A 78 4.63 0.46 -7.30
N LEU A 79 3.52 0.22 -6.61
CA LEU A 79 3.45 0.28 -5.16
C LEU A 79 3.69 -1.12 -4.59
N MET A 80 4.78 -1.31 -3.86
CA MET A 80 5.11 -2.59 -3.23
C MET A 80 4.53 -2.64 -1.83
N LEU A 81 3.66 -3.61 -1.57
CA LEU A 81 3.17 -3.87 -0.24
C LEU A 81 4.09 -4.87 0.46
N THR A 82 4.49 -4.51 1.67
CA THR A 82 5.31 -5.35 2.55
C THR A 82 4.55 -5.56 3.85
N ALA A 83 4.37 -6.82 4.27
CA ALA A 83 3.80 -7.12 5.58
C ALA A 83 4.82 -6.72 6.66
N ASP A 84 4.40 -5.86 7.58
CA ASP A 84 5.17 -5.54 8.78
C ASP A 84 4.90 -6.60 9.84
N VAL A 85 5.68 -7.67 9.80
CA VAL A 85 5.68 -8.67 10.86
C VAL A 85 6.70 -8.19 11.90
N THR A 86 6.24 -7.48 12.93
CA THR A 86 7.07 -7.24 14.10
C THR A 86 7.32 -8.60 14.77
N ALA A 87 8.48 -9.20 14.49
CA ALA A 87 8.98 -10.31 15.28
C ALA A 87 9.18 -9.79 16.71
N GLY A 88 8.24 -10.13 17.59
CA GLY A 88 8.32 -9.81 19.02
C GLY A 88 9.49 -10.52 19.70
#